data_AF-A0A935HI81-F1
#
_entry.id   AF-A0A935HI81-F1
#
_cell.length_a   1.000
_cell.length_b   1.000
_cell.length_c   1.000
_cell.angle_alpha   90.00
_cell.angle_beta   90.00
_cell.angle_gamma   90.00
#
_symmetry.space_group_name_H-M   'P 1'
#
loop_
_entity.id
_entity.type
_entity.pdbx_description
1 polymer ?
#
loop_
_entity_poly.entity_id
_entity_poly.type
_entity_poly.pdbx_seq_one_letter_code
_entity_poly.pdbx_strand_id
1 'polypeptide(L)' 'MAFSNNNSTTTRQNLTLRISFDEGDSWTKNILVDYDGSSTAYSDLVMIGDTKIGILYERCGTTEIAFMVIDWQ' A
#
# COMPACT_ATOMS: atom_id res chain seq x y z
N MET A 1 -7.56 4.40 10.44
CA MET A 1 -6.58 3.30 10.32
C MET A 1 -6.05 3.23 8.91
N ALA A 2 -4.81 2.76 8.73
CA ALA A 2 -4.19 2.52 7.43
C ALA A 2 -3.84 1.04 7.28
N PHE A 3 -4.06 0.49 6.08
CA PHE A 3 -3.76 -0.89 5.75
C PHE A 3 -3.15 -0.97 4.34
N SER A 4 -2.20 -1.85 4.12
CA SER A 4 -1.65 -2.11 2.79
C SER A 4 -1.55 -3.59 2.49
N ASN A 5 -2.00 -3.96 1.29
CA ASN A 5 -1.79 -5.27 0.73
C ASN A 5 -1.92 -5.25 -0.79
N ASN A 6 -1.61 -6.38 -1.42
CA ASN A 6 -2.00 -6.64 -2.80
C ASN A 6 -3.52 -6.71 -2.90
N ASN A 7 -4.13 -5.77 -3.64
CA ASN A 7 -5.56 -5.75 -3.88
C ASN A 7 -5.95 -6.70 -5.02
N SER A 8 -5.74 -8.00 -4.76
CA SER A 8 -6.12 -9.09 -5.64
C SER A 8 -6.38 -10.33 -4.78
N THR A 9 -7.37 -11.13 -5.16
CA THR A 9 -7.76 -12.34 -4.43
C THR A 9 -6.88 -13.55 -4.77
N THR A 10 -6.10 -13.48 -5.85
CA THR A 10 -5.36 -14.62 -6.41
C THR A 10 -3.92 -14.30 -6.76
N THR A 11 -3.58 -13.03 -6.92
CA THR A 11 -2.24 -12.59 -7.34
C THR A 11 -1.65 -11.60 -6.36
N ARG A 12 -0.32 -11.56 -6.33
CA ARG A 12 0.46 -10.60 -5.56
C ARG A 12 0.74 -9.35 -6.41
N GLN A 13 -0.32 -8.67 -6.83
CA GLN A 13 -0.27 -7.47 -7.68
C GLN A 13 -1.17 -6.36 -7.08
N ASN A 14 -1.12 -5.16 -7.65
CA ASN A 14 -1.94 -4.03 -7.24
C ASN A 14 -1.74 -3.65 -5.76
N LEU A 15 -0.49 -3.44 -5.33
CA LEU A 15 -0.24 -3.00 -3.95
C LEU A 15 -1.01 -1.70 -3.71
N THR A 16 -1.90 -1.71 -2.72
CA THR A 16 -2.88 -0.65 -2.49
C THR A 16 -2.83 -0.23 -1.03
N LEU A 17 -2.74 1.07 -0.78
CA LEU A 17 -2.96 1.69 0.52
C LEU A 17 -4.47 1.93 0.70
N ARG A 18 -5.01 1.50 1.82
CA ARG A 18 -6.42 1.70 2.19
C ARG A 18 -6.54 2.47 3.49
N ILE A 19 -7.48 3.42 3.52
CA ILE A 19 -7.77 4.23 4.71
C ILE A 19 -9.19 3.97 5.16
N SER A 20 -9.33 3.69 6.45
CA SER A 20 -10.59 3.61 7.18
C SER A 20 -10.69 4.76 8.18
N PHE A 21 -11.86 5.37 8.27
CA PHE A 21 -12.21 6.40 9.26
C PHE A 21 -13.10 5.86 10.39
N ASP A 22 -13.46 4.59 10.32
CA ASP A 22 -14.41 3.87 11.17
C ASP A 22 -13.78 2.58 11.73
N GLU A 23 -12.55 2.68 12.23
CA GLU A 23 -11.85 1.61 12.95
C GLU A 23 -11.72 0.27 12.19
N GLY A 24 -11.76 0.32 10.85
CA GLY A 24 -11.58 -0.84 9.98
C GLY A 24 -12.87 -1.47 9.44
N ASP A 25 -14.04 -0.92 9.80
CA ASP A 25 -15.34 -1.41 9.32
C ASP A 25 -15.51 -1.17 7.82
N SER A 26 -15.08 0.00 7.31
CA SER A 26 -15.10 0.32 5.89
C SER A 26 -13.81 1.01 5.41
N TRP A 27 -13.49 0.82 4.12
CA TRP A 27 -12.25 1.30 3.51
C TRP A 27 -12.58 2.24 2.34
N THR A 28 -12.88 3.51 2.66
CA THR A 28 -13.43 4.47 1.70
C THR A 28 -12.39 5.10 0.78
N LYS A 29 -11.11 5.14 1.18
CA LYS A 29 -10.00 5.53 0.29
C LYS A 29 -9.15 4.32 -0.08
N ASN A 30 -8.90 4.16 -1.37
CA ASN A 30 -8.06 3.12 -1.94
C ASN A 30 -7.09 3.77 -2.92
N ILE A 31 -5.80 3.77 -2.59
CA ILE A 31 -4.75 4.45 -3.34
C ILE A 31 -3.80 3.38 -3.86
N LEU A 32 -3.72 3.25 -5.19
CA LEU A 32 -2.79 2.33 -5.85
C LEU A 32 -1.35 2.82 -5.64
N VAL A 33 -0.51 1.97 -5.07
CA VAL A 33 0.90 2.26 -4.81
C VAL A 33 1.76 1.81 -5.99
N ASP A 34 1.57 0.57 -6.44
CA ASP A 34 2.34 0.00 -7.55
C ASP A 34 1.48 -0.95 -8.40
N TYR A 35 1.66 -0.81 -9.72
CA TYR A 35 1.06 -1.62 -10.78
C TYR A 35 2.04 -1.75 -11.96
N ASP A 36 3.27 -2.22 -11.73
CA ASP A 36 4.23 -2.41 -12.83
C ASP A 36 4.02 -3.72 -13.64
N GLY A 37 2.95 -4.48 -13.35
CA GLY A 37 2.66 -5.77 -13.98
C GLY A 37 3.46 -6.93 -13.39
N SER A 38 4.59 -6.66 -12.74
CA SER A 38 5.30 -7.63 -11.89
C SER A 38 4.63 -7.72 -10.53
N SER A 39 4.92 -8.81 -9.80
CA SER A 39 4.37 -8.97 -8.46
C SER A 39 5.08 -8.08 -7.45
N THR A 40 4.31 -7.42 -6.60
CA THR A 40 4.76 -6.89 -5.30
C THR A 40 4.39 -7.88 -4.20
N ALA A 41 5.02 -7.83 -3.03
CA ALA A 41 4.73 -8.79 -1.97
C ALA A 41 4.55 -8.12 -0.62
N TYR A 42 5.47 -8.30 0.33
CA TYR A 42 5.31 -7.72 1.65
C TYR A 42 5.45 -6.20 1.61
N SER A 43 4.79 -5.55 2.56
CA SER A 43 4.84 -4.10 2.75
C SER A 43 4.75 -3.74 4.22
N ASP A 44 5.35 -2.62 4.58
CA ASP A 44 5.21 -2.00 5.90
C ASP A 44 4.90 -0.50 5.76
N LEU A 45 4.15 0.04 6.72
CA LEU A 45 3.65 1.42 6.71
C LEU A 45 4.25 2.23 7.85
N VAL A 46 4.61 3.47 7.56
CA VAL A 46 5.07 4.44 8.56
C VAL A 46 4.38 5.78 8.34
N MET A 47 3.89 6.40 9.42
CA MET A 47 3.43 7.80 9.37
C MET A 47 4.65 8.72 9.28
N ILE A 48 4.70 9.57 8.25
CA ILE A 48 5.80 10.55 8.05
C ILE A 48 5.35 11.96 8.46
N GLY A 49 4.05 12.24 8.36
CA GLY A 49 3.46 13.50 8.81
C GLY A 49 1.93 13.40 8.79
N ASP A 50 1.28 14.52 9.10
CA ASP A 50 -0.18 14.56 9.32
C ASP A 50 -1.00 14.03 8.14
N THR A 51 -0.54 14.26 6.91
CA THR A 51 -1.23 13.80 5.68
C THR A 51 -0.39 12.82 4.86
N LYS A 52 0.79 12.41 5.35
CA LYS A 52 1.76 11.63 4.58
C LYS A 52 2.07 10.29 5.21
N ILE A 53 1.91 9.23 4.42
CA ILE A 53 2.26 7.86 4.77
C ILE A 53 3.43 7.42 3.89
N GLY A 54 4.46 6.87 4.53
CA GLY A 54 5.50 6.09 3.88
C GLY A 54 5.10 4.63 3.76
N ILE A 55 5.43 4.03 2.62
CA ILE A 55 5.31 2.60 2.40
C ILE A 55 6.64 2.04 1.92
N LEU A 56 7.17 1.05 2.65
CA LEU A 56 8.31 0.23 2.27
C LEU A 56 7.78 -1.10 1.75
N TYR A 57 8.16 -1.55 0.56
CA TYR A 57 7.57 -2.75 -0.03
C TYR A 57 8.52 -3.47 -0.99
N GLU A 58 8.26 -4.77 -1.17
CA GLU A 58 8.94 -5.60 -2.16
C GLU A 58 8.31 -5.42 -3.55
N ARG A 59 9.13 -5.23 -4.58
CA ARG A 59 8.70 -5.07 -6.00
C ARG A 59 9.50 -5.95 -6.96
N CYS A 60 9.16 -5.91 -8.26
CA CYS A 60 9.88 -6.61 -9.32
C CYS A 60 10.07 -8.12 -9.04
N GLY A 61 9.04 -8.79 -8.50
CA GLY A 61 9.17 -10.21 -8.14
C GLY A 61 10.08 -10.44 -6.94
N THR A 62 10.03 -9.57 -5.92
CA THR A 62 10.82 -9.64 -4.67
C THR A 62 12.33 -9.48 -4.85
N THR A 63 12.77 -8.93 -5.98
CA THR A 63 14.19 -8.65 -6.26
C THR A 63 14.64 -7.28 -5.77
N GLU A 64 13.69 -6.40 -5.44
CA GLU A 64 13.92 -5.02 -5.04
C GLU A 64 13.06 -4.63 -3.84
N ILE A 65 13.57 -3.71 -3.02
CA ILE A 65 12.83 -3.02 -1.96
C ILE A 65 12.70 -1.55 -2.37
N ALA A 66 11.47 -1.07 -2.43
CA ALA A 66 11.16 0.32 -2.76
C ALA A 66 10.53 1.04 -1.56
N PHE A 67 10.73 2.35 -1.51
CA PHE A 67 10.08 3.25 -0.56
C PHE A 67 9.35 4.36 -1.31
N MET A 68 8.10 4.62 -0.93
CA MET A 68 7.28 5.68 -1.52
C MET A 68 6.58 6.48 -0.42
N VAL A 69 6.43 7.78 -0.64
CA VAL A 69 5.63 8.67 0.22
C VAL A 69 4.34 9.01 -0.51
N ILE A 70 3.21 8.80 0.16
CA ILE A 70 1.87 9.03 -0.36
C ILE A 70 1.20 10.10 0.49
N ASP A 71 0.67 11.13 -0.16
CA ASP A 71 -0.30 12.05 0.46
C ASP A 71 -1.68 11.38 0.41
N TRP A 72 -2.24 11.06 1.58
CA TRP A 72 -3.48 10.27 1.67
C TRP A 72 -4.75 11.12 1.82
N GLN A 73 -4.60 12.43 2.03
CA GLN A 73 -5.73 13.36 2.15
C GLN A 73 -6.25 13.86 0.81
#